data_AF-A0A1G9H8M1-F1
#
_entry.id   AF-A0A1G9H8M1-F1
#
_cell.length_a   1.000
_cell.length_b   1.000
_cell.length_c   1.000
_cell.angle_alpha   90.00
_cell.angle_beta   90.00
_cell.angle_gamma   90.00
#
_symmetry.space_group_name_H-M   'P 1'
#
loop_
_entity.id
_entity.type
_entity.pdbx_description
1 polymer ?
#
loop_
_entity_poly.entity_id
_entity_poly.type
_entity_poly.pdbx_seq_one_letter_code
_entity_poly.pdbx_strand_id
1 'polypeptide(L)'
;MPRQITEIEMPATMTRTGRPGGPGRPRHTGQIATGSAREDILDHAARLFTSRGYAGTSTRDIAEAVGIRQSSLYYHFADKGEILSELLEQTIRPTIDKVEEIERLAAEHDWATVLYVLILLDVHTLAVAPHNAGMLPRLPDVTRQPLFERSKAVRRQLIDAYDRIASHLTDDRRQRDLHLGNVLLQLVEVVISIRRAGDTLTDIKRHAIAASALRICDVPEEQIWTAALASEHLVGQFT
;
A
#
# COMPACT_ATOMS: atom_id res chain seq x y z
N MET A 1 71.75 54.01 25.35
CA MET A 1 70.94 53.04 24.59
C MET A 1 71.78 52.46 23.45
N PRO A 2 72.32 51.25 23.62
CA PRO A 2 72.39 50.30 22.50
C PRO A 2 72.18 48.80 22.88
N ARG A 3 71.65 48.06 21.88
CA ARG A 3 71.92 46.66 21.45
C ARG A 3 71.64 45.41 22.34
N GLN A 4 70.72 44.58 21.80
CA GLN A 4 70.80 43.15 21.43
C GLN A 4 71.22 42.01 22.40
N ILE A 5 70.28 41.06 22.51
CA ILE A 5 70.34 39.56 22.39
C ILE A 5 70.99 38.72 23.51
N THR A 6 70.24 37.70 23.97
CA THR A 6 70.53 36.24 24.21
C THR A 6 69.71 35.77 25.44
N GLU A 7 68.58 35.06 25.30
CA GLU A 7 68.41 33.58 25.38
C GLU A 7 68.97 32.99 26.70
N ILE A 8 68.24 32.30 27.60
CA ILE A 8 67.66 30.94 27.51
C ILE A 8 66.72 30.64 28.72
N GLU A 9 65.70 29.82 28.47
CA GLU A 9 64.66 29.12 29.27
C GLU A 9 64.94 28.68 30.72
N MET A 10 64.05 28.97 31.70
CA MET A 10 62.88 28.23 32.26
C MET A 10 63.15 27.10 33.27
N PRO A 11 62.40 27.06 34.40
CA PRO A 11 62.18 25.82 35.14
C PRO A 11 60.71 25.33 35.08
N ALA A 12 60.59 24.03 35.37
CA ALA A 12 59.51 23.39 36.13
C ALA A 12 58.46 22.52 35.38
N THR A 13 58.44 21.27 35.86
CA THR A 13 57.24 20.47 36.17
C THR A 13 56.69 19.53 35.10
N MET A 14 57.14 18.27 35.19
CA MET A 14 56.40 17.08 34.78
C MET A 14 55.00 17.05 35.41
N THR A 15 53.95 17.04 34.57
CA THR A 15 52.62 16.56 34.97
C THR A 15 52.06 15.66 33.87
N ARG A 16 51.53 14.51 34.31
CA ARG A 16 51.03 13.34 33.58
C ARG A 16 50.09 13.67 32.40
N THR A 17 50.39 13.12 31.23
CA THR A 17 49.49 13.07 30.08
C THR A 17 48.41 11.99 30.25
N GLY A 18 47.14 12.41 30.17
CA GLY A 18 46.01 11.51 29.96
C GLY A 18 45.98 11.01 28.51
N ARG A 19 45.59 9.75 28.30
CA ARG A 19 45.39 9.16 26.97
C ARG A 19 44.19 9.84 26.28
N PRO A 20 44.31 10.32 25.02
CA PRO A 20 43.15 10.75 24.25
C PRO A 20 42.32 9.52 23.83
N GLY A 21 41.01 9.56 24.10
CA GLY A 21 40.05 8.60 23.57
C GLY A 21 40.08 8.64 22.05
N GLY A 22 40.19 7.46 21.43
CA GLY A 22 40.23 7.32 19.97
C GLY A 22 38.95 7.87 19.30
N PRO A 23 39.03 8.34 18.05
CA PRO A 23 37.88 8.88 17.35
C PRO A 23 36.79 7.81 17.21
N GLY A 24 35.61 8.11 17.72
CA GLY A 24 34.43 7.25 17.59
C GLY A 24 34.13 6.96 16.12
N ARG A 25 33.82 5.70 15.83
CA ARG A 25 33.42 5.23 14.49
C ARG A 25 32.28 6.12 13.96
N PRO A 26 32.35 6.65 12.73
CA PRO A 26 31.32 7.51 12.18
C PRO A 26 29.96 6.82 12.28
N ARG A 27 28.99 7.47 12.92
CA ARG A 27 27.59 7.07 12.81
C ARG A 27 27.24 7.25 11.33
N HIS A 28 26.94 6.16 10.64
CA HIS A 28 26.27 6.22 9.36
C HIS A 28 24.83 6.68 9.63
N THR A 29 24.66 7.99 9.85
CA THR A 29 23.37 8.65 9.74
C THR A 29 23.03 8.66 8.26
N GLY A 30 22.54 7.51 7.77
CA GLY A 30 21.76 7.48 6.55
C GLY A 30 20.60 8.45 6.77
N GLN A 31 20.51 9.45 5.90
CA GLN A 31 19.39 10.35 5.83
C GLN A 31 18.12 9.50 5.70
N ILE A 32 17.37 9.39 6.79
CA ILE A 32 16.01 8.89 6.75
C ILE A 32 15.25 9.98 6.02
N ALA A 33 15.04 9.78 4.71
CA ALA A 33 13.99 10.47 3.99
C ALA A 33 12.71 10.27 4.80
N THR A 34 11.86 11.27 4.85
CA THR A 34 10.72 11.41 5.77
C THR A 34 9.57 10.39 5.57
N GLY A 35 9.87 9.19 5.07
CA GLY A 35 9.10 7.99 5.35
C GLY A 35 9.58 7.39 6.66
N SER A 36 8.64 7.01 7.53
CA SER A 36 9.00 6.34 8.78
C SER A 36 9.75 5.04 8.49
N ALA A 37 10.73 4.65 9.31
CA ALA A 37 11.42 3.36 9.16
C ALA A 37 10.45 2.15 9.03
N ARG A 38 9.21 2.33 9.51
CA ARG A 38 8.09 1.41 9.37
C ARG A 38 7.61 1.26 7.92
N GLU A 39 7.51 2.36 7.16
CA GLU A 39 7.16 2.36 5.74
C GLU A 39 8.27 1.71 4.90
N ASP A 40 9.54 1.99 5.20
CA ASP A 40 10.67 1.32 4.55
C ASP A 40 10.63 -0.20 4.78
N ILE A 41 10.30 -0.64 6.00
CA ILE A 41 10.10 -2.06 6.30
C ILE A 41 8.99 -2.66 5.43
N LEU A 42 7.85 -1.98 5.29
CA LEU A 42 6.72 -2.45 4.50
C LEU A 42 7.06 -2.53 3.01
N ASP A 43 7.68 -1.50 2.44
CA ASP A 43 8.09 -1.46 1.04
C ASP A 43 9.05 -2.62 0.71
N HIS A 44 10.14 -2.75 1.47
CA HIS A 44 11.12 -3.81 1.26
C HIS A 44 10.53 -5.21 1.51
N ALA A 45 9.64 -5.36 2.50
CA ALA A 45 8.94 -6.62 2.75
C ALA A 45 7.99 -6.97 1.60
N ALA A 46 7.21 -6.02 1.10
CA ALA A 46 6.32 -6.24 -0.05
C ALA A 46 7.11 -6.71 -1.27
N ARG A 47 8.25 -6.06 -1.58
CA ARG A 47 9.14 -6.48 -2.66
C ARG A 47 9.65 -7.91 -2.48
N LEU A 48 10.09 -8.27 -1.27
CA LEU A 48 10.62 -9.60 -1.00
C LEU A 48 9.52 -10.67 -1.04
N PHE A 49 8.35 -10.40 -0.46
CA PHE A 49 7.21 -11.32 -0.48
C PHE A 49 6.71 -11.58 -1.90
N THR A 50 6.61 -10.55 -2.76
CA THR A 50 6.11 -10.73 -4.13
C THR A 50 7.14 -11.34 -5.07
N SER A 51 8.45 -11.23 -4.78
CA SER A 51 9.51 -11.80 -5.62
C SER A 51 10.02 -13.18 -5.18
N ARG A 52 10.08 -13.44 -3.87
CA ARG A 52 10.65 -14.68 -3.29
C ARG A 52 9.61 -15.55 -2.59
N GLY A 53 8.39 -15.07 -2.45
CA GLY A 53 7.34 -15.70 -1.64
C GLY A 53 7.44 -15.35 -0.17
N TYR A 54 6.33 -15.52 0.56
CA TYR A 54 6.23 -15.21 1.97
C TYR A 54 7.04 -16.19 2.82
N ALA A 55 6.97 -17.49 2.54
CA ALA A 55 7.72 -18.53 3.25
C ALA A 55 9.23 -18.39 3.06
N GLY A 56 9.68 -18.00 1.85
CA GLY A 56 11.09 -17.83 1.49
C GLY A 56 11.73 -16.54 2.01
N THR A 57 10.99 -15.69 2.72
CA THR A 57 11.50 -14.41 3.26
C THR A 57 11.51 -14.46 4.79
N SER A 58 12.63 -14.09 5.41
CA SER A 58 12.77 -13.94 6.87
C SER A 58 12.76 -12.47 7.32
N THR A 59 12.48 -12.21 8.59
CA THR A 59 12.60 -10.84 9.16
C THR A 59 14.04 -10.32 9.14
N ARG A 60 15.03 -11.22 9.11
CA ARG A 60 16.44 -10.86 8.93
C ARG A 60 16.70 -10.35 7.52
N ASP A 61 16.18 -11.03 6.49
CA ASP A 61 16.33 -10.58 5.09
C ASP A 61 15.71 -9.20 4.89
N ILE A 62 14.55 -8.95 5.52
CA ILE A 62 13.87 -7.65 5.47
C ILE A 62 14.73 -6.58 6.15
N ALA A 63 15.19 -6.82 7.38
CA ALA A 63 16.03 -5.87 8.12
C ALA A 63 17.34 -5.53 7.37
N GLU A 64 17.98 -6.55 6.77
CA GLU A 64 19.16 -6.37 5.94
C GLU A 64 18.86 -5.53 4.68
N ALA A 65 17.74 -5.81 4.01
CA ALA A 65 17.32 -5.05 2.83
C ALA A 65 17.03 -3.57 3.14
N VAL A 66 16.48 -3.28 4.32
CA VAL A 66 16.21 -1.91 4.80
C VAL A 66 17.49 -1.23 5.32
N GLY A 67 18.52 -2.00 5.70
CA GLY A 67 19.76 -1.47 6.28
C GLY A 67 19.68 -1.19 7.78
N ILE A 68 18.78 -1.86 8.50
CA ILE A 68 18.59 -1.73 9.96
C ILE A 68 18.99 -3.00 10.71
N ARG A 69 19.14 -2.88 12.03
CA ARG A 69 19.29 -4.06 12.88
C ARG A 69 17.95 -4.80 12.96
N GLN A 70 17.99 -6.12 12.98
CA GLN A 70 16.76 -6.93 13.15
C GLN A 70 15.99 -6.57 14.43
N SER A 71 16.68 -6.22 15.53
CA SER A 71 16.05 -5.73 16.75
C SER A 71 15.24 -4.44 16.55
N SER A 72 15.65 -3.57 15.62
CA SER A 72 14.92 -2.34 15.29
C SER A 72 13.66 -2.64 14.47
N LEU A 73 13.66 -3.68 13.63
CA LEU A 73 12.45 -4.13 12.95
C LEU A 73 11.41 -4.60 13.96
N TYR A 74 11.83 -5.35 14.98
CA TYR A 74 10.94 -5.84 16.03
C TYR A 74 10.33 -4.75 16.93
N TYR A 75 10.88 -3.53 16.89
CA TYR A 75 10.24 -2.37 17.51
C TYR A 75 8.99 -1.90 16.74
N HIS A 76 8.96 -2.11 15.43
CA HIS A 76 7.85 -1.70 14.56
C HIS A 76 6.83 -2.80 14.32
N PHE A 77 7.28 -4.05 14.27
CA PHE A 77 6.46 -5.22 13.98
C PHE A 77 6.88 -6.40 14.86
N ALA A 78 5.95 -6.97 15.61
CA ALA A 78 6.19 -8.11 16.49
C ALA A 78 6.69 -9.34 15.71
N ASP A 79 6.16 -9.56 14.51
CA ASP A 79 6.54 -10.67 13.65
C ASP A 79 6.33 -10.41 12.15
N LYS A 80 6.72 -11.39 11.32
CA LYS A 80 6.55 -11.35 9.86
C LYS A 80 5.07 -11.34 9.44
N GLY A 81 4.20 -11.90 10.26
CA GLY A 81 2.76 -11.96 10.01
C GLY A 81 2.08 -10.61 10.17
N GLU A 82 2.51 -9.80 11.14
CA GLU A 82 2.01 -8.43 11.30
C GLU A 82 2.34 -7.56 10.08
N ILE A 83 3.57 -7.67 9.56
CA ILE A 83 4.00 -7.01 8.32
C ILE A 83 3.08 -7.42 7.16
N LEU A 84 2.83 -8.73 7.00
CA LEU A 84 1.94 -9.23 5.96
C LEU A 84 0.51 -8.71 6.14
N SER A 85 -0.04 -8.76 7.35
CA SER A 85 -1.40 -8.28 7.63
C SER A 85 -1.57 -6.83 7.21
N GLU A 86 -0.61 -5.98 7.52
CA GLU A 86 -0.67 -4.58 7.14
C GLU A 86 -0.54 -4.37 5.63
N LEU A 87 0.38 -5.06 4.97
CA LEU A 87 0.50 -4.99 3.50
C LEU A 87 -0.81 -5.41 2.81
N LEU A 88 -1.51 -6.41 3.36
CA LEU A 88 -2.82 -6.81 2.85
C LEU A 88 -3.87 -5.72 3.08
N GLU A 89 -3.90 -5.11 4.27
CA GLU A 89 -4.82 -4.01 4.58
C GLU A 89 -4.60 -2.80 3.66
N GLN A 90 -3.36 -2.44 3.35
CA GLN A 90 -3.05 -1.32 2.45
C GLN A 90 -3.62 -1.49 1.02
N THR A 91 -3.96 -2.71 0.61
CA THR A 91 -4.52 -2.99 -0.73
C THR A 91 -6.03 -2.80 -0.81
N ILE A 92 -6.74 -2.65 0.31
CA ILE A 92 -8.21 -2.63 0.37
C ILE A 92 -8.73 -1.48 1.25
N ARG A 93 -8.04 -1.19 2.35
CA ARG A 93 -8.46 -0.22 3.36
C ARG A 93 -8.69 1.20 2.80
N PRO A 94 -7.83 1.74 1.91
CA PRO A 94 -8.07 3.07 1.33
C PRO A 94 -9.42 3.19 0.62
N THR A 95 -9.85 2.13 -0.08
CA THR A 95 -11.16 2.08 -0.73
C THR A 95 -12.28 1.97 0.30
N ILE A 96 -12.15 1.06 1.28
CA ILE A 96 -13.15 0.85 2.34
C ILE A 96 -13.44 2.14 3.11
N ASP A 97 -12.40 2.88 3.48
CA ASP A 97 -12.54 4.11 4.27
C ASP A 97 -13.31 5.20 3.51
N LYS A 98 -13.48 5.06 2.21
CA LYS A 98 -14.22 5.99 1.33
C LYS A 98 -15.60 5.49 0.92
N VAL A 99 -15.96 4.23 1.16
CA VAL A 99 -17.23 3.64 0.71
C VAL A 99 -18.43 4.47 1.15
N GLU A 100 -18.53 4.82 2.44
CA GLU A 100 -19.68 5.60 2.94
C GLU A 100 -19.75 7.00 2.34
N GLU A 101 -18.60 7.59 2.01
CA GLU A 101 -18.53 8.91 1.35
C GLU A 101 -18.95 8.82 -0.12
N ILE A 102 -18.56 7.76 -0.80
CA ILE A 102 -18.95 7.47 -2.18
C ILE A 102 -20.45 7.15 -2.26
N GLU A 103 -20.99 6.34 -1.33
CA GLU A 103 -22.44 6.03 -1.28
C GLU A 103 -23.28 7.31 -1.10
N ARG A 104 -22.77 8.35 -0.43
CA ARG A 104 -23.47 9.64 -0.30
C ARG A 104 -23.61 10.42 -1.61
N LEU A 105 -22.80 10.11 -2.63
CA LEU A 105 -22.96 10.71 -3.96
C LEU A 105 -24.33 10.37 -4.58
N ALA A 106 -25.01 9.30 -4.12
CA ALA A 106 -26.36 8.93 -4.53
C ALA A 106 -27.42 10.01 -4.25
N ALA A 107 -27.11 11.02 -3.41
CA ALA A 107 -28.00 12.15 -3.17
C ALA A 107 -28.11 13.09 -4.38
N GLU A 108 -27.05 13.17 -5.20
CA GLU A 108 -26.94 14.10 -6.34
C GLU A 108 -26.69 13.38 -7.68
N HIS A 109 -26.31 12.11 -7.63
CA HIS A 109 -25.97 11.28 -8.79
C HIS A 109 -26.70 9.94 -8.75
N ASP A 110 -26.78 9.25 -9.89
CA ASP A 110 -27.35 7.92 -9.94
C ASP A 110 -26.40 6.84 -9.37
N TRP A 111 -26.95 5.68 -9.04
CA TRP A 111 -26.17 4.56 -8.50
C TRP A 111 -25.15 3.99 -9.49
N ALA A 112 -25.33 4.22 -10.79
CA ALA A 112 -24.35 3.84 -11.81
C ALA A 112 -23.07 4.66 -11.65
N THR A 113 -23.20 5.97 -11.44
CA THR A 113 -22.09 6.88 -11.12
C THR A 113 -21.41 6.50 -9.81
N VAL A 114 -22.18 6.20 -8.76
CA VAL A 114 -21.66 5.76 -7.46
C VAL A 114 -20.78 4.50 -7.62
N LEU A 115 -21.29 3.48 -8.32
CA LEU A 115 -20.53 2.26 -8.58
C LEU A 115 -19.28 2.54 -9.41
N TYR A 116 -19.40 3.39 -10.43
CA TYR A 116 -18.28 3.76 -11.30
C TYR A 116 -17.14 4.39 -10.51
N VAL A 117 -17.45 5.35 -9.62
CA VAL A 117 -16.46 6.03 -8.76
C VAL A 117 -15.80 5.04 -7.80
N LEU A 118 -16.57 4.15 -7.15
CA LEU A 118 -16.01 3.10 -6.29
C LEU A 118 -14.99 2.24 -7.04
N ILE A 119 -15.34 1.80 -8.25
CA ILE A 119 -14.46 0.97 -9.07
C ILE A 119 -13.19 1.72 -9.46
N LEU A 120 -13.27 2.99 -9.87
CA LEU A 120 -12.08 3.76 -10.22
C LEU A 120 -11.15 3.95 -9.02
N LEU A 121 -11.69 4.19 -7.82
CA LEU A 121 -10.91 4.29 -6.59
C LEU A 121 -10.24 2.95 -6.22
N ASP A 122 -10.96 1.84 -6.33
CA ASP A 122 -10.43 0.49 -6.05
C ASP A 122 -9.33 0.12 -7.07
N VAL A 123 -9.58 0.38 -8.35
CA VAL A 123 -8.58 0.26 -9.43
C VAL A 123 -7.33 1.10 -9.12
N HIS A 124 -7.51 2.35 -8.69
CA HIS A 124 -6.39 3.23 -8.31
C HIS A 124 -5.61 2.65 -7.12
N THR A 125 -6.31 2.23 -6.07
CA THR A 125 -5.74 1.64 -4.85
C THR A 125 -4.86 0.44 -5.20
N LEU A 126 -5.36 -0.48 -6.03
CA LEU A 126 -4.57 -1.61 -6.51
C LEU A 126 -3.45 -1.22 -7.49
N ALA A 127 -3.59 -0.12 -8.24
CA ALA A 127 -2.57 0.36 -9.17
C ALA A 127 -1.35 0.92 -8.43
N VAL A 128 -1.58 1.68 -7.35
CA VAL A 128 -0.53 2.36 -6.58
C VAL A 128 0.05 1.51 -5.45
N ALA A 129 -0.63 0.42 -5.05
CA ALA A 129 -0.14 -0.47 -4.01
C ALA A 129 1.32 -0.91 -4.25
N PRO A 130 2.25 -0.80 -3.28
CA PRO A 130 3.66 -1.14 -3.47
C PRO A 130 3.86 -2.56 -4.00
N HIS A 131 4.79 -2.72 -4.94
CA HIS A 131 5.25 -4.03 -5.46
C HIS A 131 4.15 -5.02 -5.89
N ASN A 132 2.97 -4.54 -6.29
CA ASN A 132 1.80 -5.36 -6.62
C ASN A 132 1.31 -6.24 -5.45
N ALA A 133 1.34 -5.71 -4.22
CA ALA A 133 0.95 -6.41 -2.99
C ALA A 133 -0.46 -7.02 -3.02
N GLY A 134 -1.37 -6.54 -3.89
CA GLY A 134 -2.68 -7.16 -4.11
C GLY A 134 -2.62 -8.62 -4.57
N MET A 135 -1.46 -9.10 -5.04
CA MET A 135 -1.26 -10.51 -5.38
C MET A 135 -1.01 -11.42 -4.17
N LEU A 136 -0.63 -10.87 -3.01
CA LEU A 136 -0.26 -11.64 -1.83
C LEU A 136 -1.38 -12.59 -1.35
N PRO A 137 -2.68 -12.20 -1.33
CA PRO A 137 -3.79 -13.12 -1.02
C PRO A 137 -3.90 -14.34 -1.95
N ARG A 138 -3.23 -14.35 -3.10
CA ARG A 138 -3.26 -15.45 -4.08
C ARG A 138 -2.08 -16.41 -3.91
N LEU A 139 -1.13 -16.11 -3.02
CA LEU A 139 0.03 -16.95 -2.77
C LEU A 139 -0.34 -18.08 -1.79
N PRO A 140 -0.08 -19.37 -2.13
CA PRO A 140 -0.51 -20.50 -1.31
C PRO A 140 0.06 -20.51 0.12
N ASP A 141 1.23 -19.92 0.33
CA ASP A 141 1.90 -19.81 1.63
C ASP A 141 1.34 -18.68 2.51
N VAL A 142 0.70 -17.68 1.90
CA VAL A 142 -0.04 -16.60 2.58
C VAL A 142 -1.41 -17.08 3.03
N THR A 143 -2.17 -17.76 2.15
CA THR A 143 -3.56 -18.18 2.43
C THR A 143 -3.70 -19.16 3.59
N ARG A 144 -2.60 -19.79 4.02
CA ARG A 144 -2.55 -20.75 5.13
C ARG A 144 -2.19 -20.10 6.48
N GLN A 145 -1.92 -18.80 6.53
CA GLN A 145 -1.54 -18.11 7.76
C GLN A 145 -2.77 -17.71 8.58
N PRO A 146 -2.80 -17.91 9.91
CA PRO A 146 -3.92 -17.51 10.76
C PRO A 146 -4.23 -16.01 10.71
N LEU A 147 -3.21 -15.17 10.55
CA LEU A 147 -3.35 -13.71 10.48
C LEU A 147 -4.04 -13.22 9.21
N PHE A 148 -4.18 -14.09 8.19
CA PHE A 148 -4.91 -13.78 6.96
C PHE A 148 -6.41 -13.54 7.21
N GLU A 149 -6.99 -14.04 8.31
CA GLU A 149 -8.42 -13.88 8.62
C GLU A 149 -8.85 -12.41 8.77
N ARG A 150 -7.99 -11.55 9.32
CA ARG A 150 -8.29 -10.11 9.44
C ARG A 150 -8.44 -9.45 8.07
N SER A 151 -7.54 -9.79 7.14
CA SER A 151 -7.64 -9.30 5.75
C SER A 151 -8.87 -9.84 5.01
N LYS A 152 -9.32 -11.07 5.31
CA LYS A 152 -10.58 -11.61 4.77
C LYS A 152 -11.79 -10.81 5.24
N ALA A 153 -11.80 -10.35 6.49
CA ALA A 153 -12.90 -9.54 7.02
C ALA A 153 -12.99 -8.18 6.29
N VAL A 154 -11.86 -7.50 6.08
CA VAL A 154 -11.83 -6.23 5.32
C VAL A 154 -12.24 -6.45 3.86
N ARG A 155 -11.74 -7.52 3.23
CA ARG A 155 -12.18 -7.90 1.88
C ARG A 155 -13.69 -8.16 1.83
N ARG A 156 -14.25 -8.85 2.82
CA ARG A 156 -15.69 -9.12 2.92
C ARG A 156 -16.48 -7.81 2.98
N GLN A 157 -16.02 -6.83 3.75
CA GLN A 157 -16.67 -5.51 3.79
C GLN A 157 -16.74 -4.85 2.41
N LEU A 158 -15.71 -5.01 1.58
CA LEU A 158 -15.68 -4.44 0.23
C LEU A 158 -16.62 -5.18 -0.71
N ILE A 159 -16.66 -6.52 -0.62
CA ILE A 159 -17.64 -7.34 -1.34
C ILE A 159 -19.06 -6.92 -0.97
N ASP A 160 -19.33 -6.76 0.32
CA ASP A 160 -20.65 -6.37 0.81
C ASP A 160 -21.01 -4.94 0.35
N ALA A 161 -20.04 -4.03 0.22
CA ALA A 161 -20.25 -2.70 -0.36
C ALA A 161 -20.60 -2.77 -1.85
N TYR A 162 -19.88 -3.57 -2.63
CA TYR A 162 -20.23 -3.81 -4.03
C TYR A 162 -21.63 -4.41 -4.16
N ASP A 163 -21.99 -5.39 -3.32
CA ASP A 163 -23.33 -5.98 -3.32
C ASP A 163 -24.42 -4.94 -2.97
N ARG A 164 -24.19 -4.09 -1.96
CA ARG A 164 -25.15 -3.04 -1.59
C ARG A 164 -25.36 -2.03 -2.72
N ILE A 165 -24.29 -1.58 -3.38
CA ILE A 165 -24.42 -0.61 -4.48
C ILE A 165 -25.05 -1.27 -5.71
N ALA A 166 -24.67 -2.51 -6.04
CA ALA A 166 -25.20 -3.23 -7.19
C ALA A 166 -26.70 -3.56 -7.07
N SER A 167 -27.24 -3.71 -5.86
CA SER A 167 -28.68 -3.99 -5.66
C SER A 167 -29.60 -2.84 -6.12
N HIS A 168 -29.05 -1.64 -6.27
CA HIS A 168 -29.78 -0.50 -6.84
C HIS A 168 -29.80 -0.51 -8.38
N LEU A 169 -29.03 -1.39 -9.04
CA LEU A 169 -28.83 -1.40 -10.48
C LEU A 169 -29.41 -2.63 -11.17
N THR A 170 -29.55 -3.75 -10.46
CA THR A 170 -30.00 -5.03 -11.02
C THR A 170 -30.94 -5.77 -10.06
N ASP A 171 -31.58 -6.84 -10.53
CA ASP A 171 -32.54 -7.60 -9.73
C ASP A 171 -31.87 -8.54 -8.70
N ASP A 172 -32.56 -8.74 -7.57
CA ASP A 172 -32.10 -9.58 -6.45
C ASP A 172 -31.80 -11.04 -6.82
N ARG A 173 -32.45 -11.58 -7.86
CA ARG A 173 -32.19 -12.95 -8.29
C ARG A 173 -30.83 -13.02 -8.97
N ARG A 174 -30.57 -12.15 -9.93
CA ARG A 174 -29.27 -12.06 -10.60
C ARG A 174 -28.14 -11.80 -9.61
N GLN A 175 -28.35 -10.87 -8.67
CA GLN A 175 -27.34 -10.54 -7.67
C GLN A 175 -26.92 -11.77 -6.84
N ARG A 176 -27.91 -12.57 -6.39
CA ARG A 176 -27.64 -13.79 -5.63
C ARG A 176 -27.02 -14.88 -6.48
N ASP A 177 -27.55 -15.12 -7.69
CA ASP A 177 -27.08 -16.19 -8.57
C ASP A 177 -25.63 -15.98 -9.03
N LEU A 178 -25.23 -14.72 -9.24
CA LEU A 178 -23.86 -14.38 -9.67
C LEU A 178 -22.91 -14.08 -8.52
N HIS A 179 -23.41 -13.87 -7.29
CA HIS A 179 -22.61 -13.30 -6.19
C HIS A 179 -21.89 -12.02 -6.63
N LEU A 180 -22.65 -11.02 -7.10
CA LEU A 180 -22.12 -9.87 -7.84
C LEU A 180 -20.97 -9.16 -7.13
N GLY A 181 -21.04 -8.93 -5.82
CA GLY A 181 -19.95 -8.29 -5.09
C GLY A 181 -18.59 -9.00 -5.29
N ASN A 182 -18.57 -10.33 -5.34
CA ASN A 182 -17.36 -11.10 -5.65
C ASN A 182 -16.93 -10.92 -7.11
N VAL A 183 -17.87 -10.98 -8.05
CA VAL A 183 -17.58 -10.84 -9.49
C VAL A 183 -17.00 -9.47 -9.79
N LEU A 184 -17.59 -8.41 -9.24
CA LEU A 184 -17.14 -7.04 -9.41
C LEU A 184 -15.73 -6.85 -8.83
N LEU A 185 -15.48 -7.35 -7.62
CA LEU A 185 -14.14 -7.33 -7.04
C LEU A 185 -13.13 -8.11 -7.89
N GLN A 186 -13.49 -9.27 -8.43
CA GLN A 186 -12.60 -10.04 -9.33
C GLN A 186 -12.28 -9.28 -10.62
N LEU A 187 -13.24 -8.53 -11.15
CA LEU A 187 -13.04 -7.72 -12.35
C LEU A 187 -12.04 -6.59 -12.08
N VAL A 188 -12.17 -5.89 -10.95
CA VAL A 188 -11.20 -4.86 -10.52
C VAL A 188 -9.81 -5.45 -10.33
N GLU A 189 -9.72 -6.64 -9.73
CA GLU A 189 -8.46 -7.32 -9.49
C GLU A 189 -7.71 -7.75 -10.75
N VAL A 190 -8.27 -7.59 -11.95
CA VAL A 190 -7.52 -7.72 -13.21
C VAL A 190 -6.30 -6.79 -13.24
N VAL A 191 -6.34 -5.68 -12.51
CA VAL A 191 -5.21 -4.75 -12.29
C VAL A 191 -3.97 -5.50 -11.80
N ILE A 192 -4.13 -6.48 -10.90
CA ILE A 192 -3.01 -7.28 -10.37
C ILE A 192 -2.33 -8.06 -11.50
N SER A 193 -3.11 -8.62 -12.41
CA SER A 193 -2.62 -9.38 -13.57
C SER A 193 -1.93 -8.47 -14.59
N ILE A 194 -2.50 -7.29 -14.86
CA ILE A 194 -1.92 -6.26 -15.73
C ILE A 194 -0.54 -5.85 -15.19
N ARG A 195 -0.44 -5.50 -13.90
CA ARG A 195 0.83 -5.12 -13.26
C ARG A 195 1.84 -6.25 -13.27
N ARG A 196 1.41 -7.49 -13.05
CA ARG A 196 2.28 -8.68 -13.10
C ARG A 196 2.86 -8.91 -14.50
N ALA A 197 2.11 -8.61 -15.56
CA ALA A 197 2.58 -8.70 -16.93
C ALA A 197 3.59 -7.59 -17.30
N GLY A 198 3.76 -6.58 -16.45
CA GLY A 198 4.56 -5.38 -16.76
C GLY A 198 3.82 -4.38 -17.64
N ASP A 199 2.52 -4.56 -17.84
CA ASP A 199 1.70 -3.70 -18.66
C ASP A 199 1.34 -2.39 -17.94
N THR A 200 1.22 -1.30 -18.72
CA THR A 200 0.71 -0.04 -18.21
C THR A 200 -0.81 -0.10 -18.03
N LEU A 201 -1.29 0.37 -16.87
CA LEU A 201 -2.70 0.62 -16.60
C LEU A 201 -3.09 2.03 -17.06
N THR A 202 -3.43 2.15 -18.34
CA THR A 202 -3.91 3.40 -18.95
C THR A 202 -5.32 3.75 -18.49
N ASP A 203 -5.72 5.02 -18.64
CA ASP A 203 -7.09 5.44 -18.30
C ASP A 203 -8.14 4.68 -19.12
N ILE A 204 -7.85 4.37 -20.39
CA ILE A 204 -8.71 3.51 -21.22
C ILE A 204 -8.96 2.16 -20.53
N LYS A 205 -7.93 1.52 -19.96
CA LYS A 205 -8.10 0.24 -19.24
C LYS A 205 -8.90 0.43 -17.95
N ARG A 206 -8.68 1.52 -17.20
CA ARG A 206 -9.41 1.82 -15.95
C ARG A 206 -10.90 2.00 -16.21
N HIS A 207 -11.25 2.83 -17.19
CA HIS A 207 -12.65 3.05 -17.59
C HIS A 207 -13.28 1.81 -18.23
N ALA A 208 -12.52 0.98 -18.96
CA ALA A 208 -13.03 -0.28 -19.49
C ALA A 208 -13.40 -1.28 -18.37
N ILE A 209 -12.63 -1.34 -17.27
CA ILE A 209 -12.96 -2.15 -16.09
C ILE A 209 -14.29 -1.67 -15.47
N ALA A 210 -14.40 -0.36 -15.21
CA ALA A 210 -15.61 0.23 -14.63
C ALA A 210 -16.86 0.03 -15.52
N ALA A 211 -16.75 0.33 -16.83
CA ALA A 211 -17.83 0.10 -17.77
C ALA A 211 -18.24 -1.37 -17.85
N SER A 212 -17.29 -2.30 -17.79
CA SER A 212 -17.59 -3.74 -17.82
C SER A 212 -18.35 -4.21 -16.58
N ALA A 213 -18.01 -3.67 -15.40
CA ALA A 213 -18.74 -3.93 -14.16
C ALA A 213 -20.20 -3.45 -14.25
N LEU A 214 -20.43 -2.23 -14.75
CA LEU A 214 -21.79 -1.71 -14.94
C LEU A 214 -22.60 -2.56 -15.93
N ARG A 215 -21.98 -3.07 -17.01
CA ARG A 215 -22.65 -4.02 -17.93
C ARG A 215 -23.02 -5.34 -17.25
N ILE A 216 -22.20 -5.85 -16.34
CA ILE A 216 -22.52 -7.05 -15.55
C ILE A 216 -23.76 -6.80 -14.66
N CYS A 217 -23.93 -5.58 -14.17
CA CYS A 217 -25.09 -5.07 -13.43
C CYS A 217 -26.26 -4.65 -14.34
N ASP A 218 -26.27 -5.00 -15.63
CA ASP A 218 -27.32 -4.68 -16.60
C ASP A 218 -27.61 -3.18 -16.80
N VAL A 219 -26.63 -2.31 -16.47
CA VAL A 219 -26.76 -0.86 -16.70
C VAL A 219 -26.72 -0.57 -18.22
N PRO A 220 -27.69 0.21 -18.77
CA PRO A 220 -27.70 0.57 -20.18
C PRO A 220 -26.49 1.40 -20.59
N GLU A 221 -26.01 1.21 -21.83
CA GLU A 221 -24.79 1.85 -22.32
C GLU A 221 -24.82 3.40 -22.18
N GLU A 222 -25.95 4.04 -22.47
CA GLU A 222 -26.13 5.50 -22.29
C GLU A 222 -25.87 5.97 -20.85
N GLN A 223 -26.33 5.19 -19.88
CA GLN A 223 -26.12 5.49 -18.46
C GLN A 223 -24.65 5.23 -18.06
N ILE A 224 -24.00 4.22 -18.64
CA ILE A 224 -22.56 3.98 -18.45
C ILE A 224 -21.74 5.18 -18.96
N TRP A 225 -22.07 5.73 -20.12
CA TRP A 225 -21.41 6.93 -20.65
C TRP A 225 -21.60 8.13 -19.72
N THR A 226 -22.82 8.34 -19.21
CA THR A 226 -23.13 9.42 -18.27
C THR A 226 -22.34 9.28 -16.97
N ALA A 227 -22.31 8.07 -16.40
CA ALA A 227 -21.55 7.76 -15.19
C ALA A 227 -20.04 7.99 -15.39
N ALA A 228 -19.49 7.57 -16.55
CA ALA A 228 -18.10 7.77 -16.88
C ALA A 228 -17.73 9.26 -16.90
N LEU A 229 -18.51 10.09 -17.60
CA LEU A 229 -18.29 11.54 -17.68
C LEU A 229 -18.39 12.22 -16.30
N ALA A 230 -19.39 11.86 -15.49
CA ALA A 230 -19.53 12.40 -14.15
C ALA A 230 -18.34 12.03 -13.24
N SER A 231 -17.82 10.80 -13.38
CA SER A 231 -16.75 10.28 -12.52
C SER A 231 -15.39 10.96 -12.69
N GLU A 232 -15.10 11.57 -13.86
CA GLU A 232 -13.81 12.21 -14.16
C GLU A 232 -13.45 13.30 -13.13
N HIS A 233 -14.44 14.04 -12.65
CA HIS A 233 -14.26 15.10 -11.66
C HIS A 233 -14.49 14.63 -10.22
N LEU A 234 -15.20 13.53 -10.02
CA LEU A 234 -15.54 13.01 -8.68
C LEU A 234 -14.42 12.17 -8.09
N VAL A 235 -13.75 11.33 -8.89
CA VAL A 235 -12.74 10.40 -8.37
C VAL A 235 -11.57 11.12 -7.69
N GLY A 236 -11.20 12.30 -8.19
CA GLY A 236 -10.14 13.13 -7.62
C GLY A 236 -10.43 13.67 -6.21
N GLN A 237 -11.66 13.53 -5.72
CA GLN A 237 -12.01 13.86 -4.33
C GLN A 237 -11.58 12.76 -3.34
N PHE A 238 -11.28 11.56 -3.87
CA PHE A 238 -11.04 10.35 -3.08
C PHE A 238 -9.62 9.79 -3.20
N THR A 239 -8.85 10.24 -4.20
CA THR A 239 -7.45 9.85 -4.47
C THR A 239 -6.48 10.93 -4.05
#